data_AF-A0A7N8YLL7-F1
#
_entry.id   AF-A0A7N8YLL7-F1
#
_cell.length_a   1.000
_cell.length_b   1.000
_cell.length_c   1.000
_cell.angle_alpha   90.00
_cell.angle_beta   90.00
_cell.angle_gamma   90.00
#
_symmetry.space_group_name_H-M   'P 1'
#
loop_
_entity.id
_entity.type
_entity.pdbx_description
1 polymer ?
#
loop_
_entity_poly.entity_id
_entity_poly.type
_entity_poly.pdbx_seq_one_letter_code
_entity_poly.pdbx_strand_id
1 'polypeptide(L)'
;MAAHKPVEWVQAVITRFDEQLPIKVGHQNTHTKVSTEHNKECLINISKYKFSLVISGLTTILKNVNNMVTDIWRTHYPGHTGEQSKDCLRLDETMLVKQLLPEICHFIHTYREGHQHAAELRASASAVLFSLSCNNFNAVFSRISTRLQELTVCSEDNVDVHDIELMQYINVDCSKLKRLLQETVLKFRALKKPAQLAVINSLEKAFWNWVENYPDEFTMLYQRPQADMAEAAEKLFDLVDSFAESAKRKAAVWPLQIILLILCPEITHTISKDTVDESKANKKLFLDSLRKALAGQGGSKQLMESAAIACVKLCKASTYINWEDHSTIFLLVQSIVMDLKALLFNPAKPFWRGTGSQNADVELMMDCFVSCFRINPHNNQHFKVCLASSSPSTFHFVLVNSLHRIITNSRLDWWPKIVAVYCYSGELRLMFSETLSRVIQGAGTHAPLRMTPSLTFKGKMTTSLKFKEKATELDTRSYKCLLLALVKLIHADPKLMLHNPVKQTPEMQSSTAELIAGLVQLVPLTNTTQLSQEAMEALLVLHQPETIELWNPEAPIETFWDIRYSSSVLQVKFLNFSATS
;
A
#
# COMPACT_ATOMS: atom_id res chain seq x y z
N MET A 1 36.38 30.91 -25.27
CA MET A 1 35.97 29.58 -25.79
C MET A 1 35.77 28.50 -24.71
N ALA A 2 35.93 28.76 -23.41
CA ALA A 2 35.80 27.74 -22.36
C ALA A 2 34.36 27.53 -21.81
N ALA A 3 33.39 28.39 -22.18
CA ALA A 3 32.02 28.35 -21.63
C ALA A 3 31.05 27.38 -22.33
N HIS A 4 31.40 26.87 -23.53
CA HIS A 4 30.52 25.99 -24.34
C HIS A 4 30.66 24.49 -24.01
N LYS A 5 31.84 24.05 -23.56
CA LYS A 5 32.12 22.64 -23.27
C LYS A 5 31.14 22.01 -22.25
N PRO A 6 30.72 22.68 -21.17
CA PRO A 6 29.80 22.05 -20.21
C PRO A 6 28.44 21.70 -20.80
N VAL A 7 27.93 22.45 -21.77
CA VAL A 7 26.58 22.24 -22.34
C VAL A 7 26.58 21.04 -23.29
N GLU A 8 27.62 20.91 -24.12
CA GLU A 8 27.79 19.81 -25.06
C GLU A 8 27.89 18.45 -24.35
N TRP A 9 28.57 18.42 -23.19
CA TRP A 9 28.68 17.20 -22.39
C TRP A 9 27.34 16.79 -21.78
N VAL A 10 26.56 17.75 -21.26
CA VAL A 10 25.21 17.47 -20.76
C VAL A 10 24.34 16.91 -21.88
N GLN A 11 24.39 17.52 -23.07
CA GLN A 11 23.63 17.06 -24.22
C GLN A 11 24.07 15.65 -24.67
N ALA A 12 25.37 15.36 -24.70
CA ALA A 12 25.89 14.04 -25.07
C ALA A 12 25.42 12.94 -24.10
N VAL A 13 25.43 13.20 -22.79
CA VAL A 13 24.92 12.24 -21.79
C VAL A 13 23.41 12.03 -21.94
N ILE A 14 22.64 13.11 -22.19
CA ILE A 14 21.19 13.02 -22.44
C ILE A 14 20.89 12.22 -23.71
N THR A 15 21.60 12.48 -24.81
CA THR A 15 21.45 11.73 -26.07
C THR A 15 21.80 10.25 -25.88
N ARG A 16 22.91 9.95 -25.19
CA ARG A 16 23.29 8.57 -24.89
C ARG A 16 22.25 7.84 -24.03
N PHE A 17 21.68 8.55 -23.05
CA PHE A 17 20.60 8.01 -22.23
C PHE A 17 19.33 7.73 -23.07
N ASP A 18 18.95 8.67 -23.95
CA ASP A 18 17.81 8.53 -24.86
C ASP A 18 17.98 7.33 -25.81
N GLU A 19 19.15 7.17 -26.42
CA GLU A 19 19.47 6.05 -27.31
C GLU A 19 19.43 4.69 -26.61
N GLN A 20 19.72 4.64 -25.31
CA GLN A 20 19.77 3.40 -24.52
C GLN A 20 18.41 2.98 -23.95
N LEU A 21 17.34 3.76 -24.18
CA LEU A 21 16.02 3.42 -23.68
C LEU A 21 15.56 2.06 -24.23
N PRO A 22 14.97 1.18 -23.39
CA PRO A 22 14.52 -0.14 -23.81
C PRO A 22 13.59 -0.14 -25.03
N ILE A 23 12.77 0.90 -25.18
CA ILE A 23 11.86 1.08 -26.34
C ILE A 23 12.60 1.27 -27.67
N LYS A 24 13.86 1.71 -27.64
CA LYS A 24 14.70 1.93 -28.84
C LYS A 24 15.69 0.79 -29.11
N VAL A 25 16.18 0.13 -28.06
CA VAL A 25 17.26 -0.89 -28.17
C VAL A 25 16.75 -2.33 -28.15
N GLY A 26 15.54 -2.59 -27.65
CA GLY A 26 15.01 -3.96 -27.51
C GLY A 26 15.62 -4.71 -26.32
N HIS A 27 16.15 -5.92 -26.55
CA HIS A 27 16.68 -6.79 -25.48
C HIS A 27 17.99 -6.25 -24.87
N GLN A 28 17.96 -6.00 -23.55
CA GLN A 28 19.08 -5.46 -22.77
C GLN A 28 19.93 -6.60 -22.18
N ASN A 29 21.25 -6.59 -22.42
CA ASN A 29 22.20 -7.50 -21.79
C ASN A 29 22.77 -6.90 -20.48
N THR A 30 23.54 -7.69 -19.71
CA THR A 30 24.09 -7.23 -18.41
C THR A 30 24.95 -5.97 -18.56
N HIS A 31 25.71 -5.84 -19.65
CA HIS A 31 26.57 -4.69 -19.91
C HIS A 31 25.76 -3.43 -20.24
N THR A 32 24.68 -3.53 -21.02
CA THR A 32 23.80 -2.38 -21.32
C THR A 32 23.04 -1.92 -20.08
N LYS A 33 22.65 -2.84 -19.17
CA LYS A 33 22.05 -2.48 -17.88
C LYS A 33 23.00 -1.66 -17.00
N VAL A 34 24.25 -2.12 -16.82
CA VAL A 34 25.28 -1.38 -16.04
C VAL A 34 25.57 -0.02 -16.66
N SER A 35 25.68 0.05 -17.99
CA SER A 35 25.86 1.31 -18.74
C SER A 35 24.70 2.29 -18.53
N THR A 36 23.46 1.78 -18.51
CA THR A 36 22.25 2.58 -18.27
C THR A 36 22.24 3.13 -16.84
N GLU A 37 22.56 2.31 -15.84
CA GLU A 37 22.66 2.76 -14.44
C GLU A 37 23.75 3.82 -14.25
N HIS A 38 24.91 3.64 -14.88
CA HIS A 38 25.97 4.64 -14.85
C HIS A 38 25.54 5.97 -15.49
N ASN A 39 24.81 5.93 -16.62
CA ASN A 39 24.27 7.14 -17.24
C ASN A 39 23.23 7.83 -16.36
N LYS A 40 22.37 7.08 -15.64
CA LYS A 40 21.44 7.65 -14.65
C LYS A 40 22.20 8.39 -13.55
N GLU A 41 23.22 7.77 -12.97
CA GLU A 41 24.04 8.39 -11.93
C GLU A 41 24.76 9.65 -12.43
N CYS A 42 25.26 9.63 -13.67
CA CYS A 42 25.85 10.81 -14.31
C CYS A 42 24.83 11.95 -14.44
N LEU A 43 23.62 11.67 -14.93
CA LEU A 43 22.55 12.67 -15.04
C LEU A 43 22.15 13.25 -13.68
N ILE A 44 22.09 12.43 -12.63
CA ILE A 44 21.80 12.87 -11.25
C ILE A 44 22.92 13.77 -10.74
N ASN A 45 24.19 13.44 -10.98
CA ASN A 45 25.30 14.27 -10.52
C ASN A 45 25.41 15.58 -11.30
N ILE A 46 25.14 15.57 -12.60
CA ILE A 46 25.10 16.77 -13.44
C ILE A 46 23.94 17.68 -13.03
N SER A 47 22.76 17.13 -12.72
CA SER A 47 21.57 17.91 -12.40
C SER A 47 21.75 18.80 -11.17
N LYS A 48 22.63 18.42 -10.22
CA LYS A 48 23.04 19.25 -9.08
C LYS A 48 23.63 20.61 -9.47
N TYR A 49 24.23 20.71 -10.66
CA TYR A 49 24.90 21.93 -11.14
C TYR A 49 24.24 22.55 -12.37
N LYS A 50 23.54 21.74 -13.18
CA LYS A 50 22.92 22.12 -14.46
C LYS A 50 21.49 21.60 -14.56
N PHE A 51 20.71 21.78 -13.49
CA PHE A 51 19.34 21.29 -13.36
C PHE A 51 18.47 21.62 -14.59
N SER A 52 18.46 22.88 -15.04
CA SER A 52 17.61 23.34 -16.14
C SER A 52 17.87 22.62 -17.47
N LEU A 53 19.13 22.37 -17.82
CA LEU A 53 19.51 21.66 -19.05
C LEU A 53 19.13 20.18 -18.98
N VAL A 54 19.38 19.54 -17.84
CA VAL A 54 19.05 18.12 -17.64
C VAL A 54 17.54 17.90 -17.69
N ILE A 55 16.77 18.71 -16.95
CA ILE A 55 15.30 18.60 -16.94
C ILE A 55 14.70 18.92 -18.30
N SER A 56 15.20 19.95 -19.02
CA SER A 56 14.72 20.24 -20.37
C SER A 56 14.94 19.05 -21.30
N GLY A 57 16.14 18.45 -21.30
CA GLY A 57 16.42 17.30 -22.17
C GLY A 57 15.61 16.06 -21.80
N LEU A 58 15.46 15.76 -20.51
CA LEU A 58 14.59 14.67 -20.04
C LEU A 58 13.12 14.91 -20.40
N THR A 59 12.66 16.17 -20.35
CA THR A 59 11.30 16.55 -20.78
C THR A 59 11.11 16.30 -22.27
N THR A 60 12.11 16.62 -23.10
CA THR A 60 12.07 16.31 -24.54
C THR A 60 12.05 14.80 -24.80
N ILE A 61 12.81 14.01 -24.04
CA ILE A 61 12.77 12.55 -24.12
C ILE A 61 11.37 12.04 -23.77
N LEU A 62 10.79 12.51 -22.65
CA LEU A 62 9.44 12.13 -22.23
C LEU A 62 8.38 12.49 -23.28
N LYS A 63 8.46 13.68 -23.86
CA LYS A 63 7.61 14.11 -24.99
C LYS A 63 7.70 13.15 -26.17
N ASN A 64 8.92 12.77 -26.55
CA ASN A 64 9.15 11.85 -27.66
C ASN A 64 8.58 10.47 -27.36
N VAL A 65 8.76 9.96 -26.14
CA VAL A 65 8.19 8.68 -25.71
C VAL A 65 6.66 8.74 -25.72
N ASN A 66 6.05 9.81 -25.19
CA ASN A 66 4.60 10.01 -25.22
C ASN A 66 4.06 10.01 -26.66
N ASN A 67 4.73 10.71 -27.58
CA ASN A 67 4.35 10.73 -28.99
C ASN A 67 4.48 9.34 -29.63
N MET A 68 5.61 8.64 -29.45
CA MET A 68 5.83 7.30 -29.99
C MET A 68 4.77 6.31 -29.52
N VAL A 69 4.44 6.36 -28.22
CA VAL A 69 3.41 5.48 -27.68
C VAL A 69 2.04 5.86 -28.24
N THR A 70 1.70 7.15 -28.27
CA THR A 70 0.43 7.64 -28.85
C THR A 70 0.27 7.25 -30.33
N ASP A 71 1.35 7.26 -31.13
CA ASP A 71 1.31 6.90 -32.54
C ASP A 71 1.13 5.38 -32.77
N ILE A 72 1.74 4.54 -31.92
CA ILE A 72 1.49 3.08 -31.89
C ILE A 72 0.00 2.79 -31.58
N TRP A 73 -0.62 3.59 -30.71
CA TRP A 73 -2.04 3.47 -30.39
C TRP A 73 -2.97 4.02 -31.48
N ARG A 74 -2.60 5.13 -32.16
CA ARG A 74 -3.35 5.65 -33.32
C ARG A 74 -3.47 4.65 -34.46
N THR A 75 -2.49 3.77 -34.62
CA THR A 75 -2.54 2.70 -35.63
C THR A 75 -3.55 1.60 -35.29
N HIS A 76 -4.00 1.51 -34.03
CA HIS A 76 -5.00 0.54 -33.57
C HIS A 76 -6.39 1.16 -33.34
N TYR A 77 -6.52 2.45 -33.03
CA TYR A 77 -7.81 3.18 -32.99
C TYR A 77 -7.59 4.68 -33.32
N PRO A 78 -8.23 5.24 -34.37
CA PRO A 78 -7.96 6.60 -34.80
C PRO A 78 -8.80 7.63 -34.03
N GLY A 79 -8.14 8.54 -33.31
CA GLY A 79 -8.80 9.72 -32.77
C GLY A 79 -7.86 10.63 -31.97
N HIS A 80 -7.77 11.88 -32.42
CA HIS A 80 -7.27 13.10 -31.75
C HIS A 80 -5.80 13.50 -31.97
N THR A 81 -5.67 14.74 -32.47
CA THR A 81 -4.46 15.48 -32.84
C THR A 81 -4.08 16.45 -31.74
N GLY A 82 -2.78 16.57 -31.44
CA GLY A 82 -2.23 17.58 -30.53
C GLY A 82 -0.95 18.19 -31.13
N GLU A 83 -0.95 19.51 -31.25
CA GLU A 83 0.06 20.35 -31.91
C GLU A 83 1.39 20.40 -31.15
N GLN A 84 2.51 20.46 -31.90
CA GLN A 84 3.86 20.66 -31.38
C GLN A 84 4.24 22.14 -31.46
N SER A 85 4.74 22.73 -30.37
CA SER A 85 5.54 23.96 -30.45
C SER A 85 7.02 23.65 -30.14
N LYS A 86 7.89 24.14 -31.04
CA LYS A 86 9.34 24.15 -30.91
C LYS A 86 9.75 25.55 -30.47
N ASP A 87 10.56 25.61 -29.42
CA ASP A 87 11.78 26.43 -29.28
C ASP A 87 12.13 26.52 -27.78
N CYS A 88 13.37 26.14 -27.42
CA CYS A 88 13.85 26.20 -26.05
C CYS A 88 15.15 27.01 -25.99
N LEU A 89 15.01 28.28 -25.58
CA LEU A 89 16.11 29.10 -25.06
C LEU A 89 15.87 29.31 -23.56
N ARG A 90 16.95 29.19 -22.77
CA ARG A 90 17.07 29.38 -21.31
C ARG A 90 15.75 29.60 -20.56
N LEU A 91 15.13 28.49 -20.13
CA LEU A 91 13.89 28.51 -19.37
C LEU A 91 14.16 28.71 -17.88
N ASP A 92 13.32 29.56 -17.26
CA ASP A 92 13.15 29.66 -15.81
C ASP A 92 12.68 28.31 -15.24
N GLU A 93 13.06 27.98 -14.00
CA GLU A 93 12.69 26.71 -13.34
C GLU A 93 11.17 26.53 -13.31
N THR A 94 10.42 27.62 -13.11
CA THR A 94 8.96 27.65 -13.18
C THR A 94 8.42 27.25 -14.56
N MET A 95 9.10 27.65 -15.65
CA MET A 95 8.70 27.31 -17.02
C MET A 95 9.02 25.86 -17.38
N LEU A 96 10.12 25.30 -16.86
CA LEU A 96 10.45 23.89 -17.03
C LEU A 96 9.40 22.98 -16.38
N VAL A 97 8.97 23.33 -15.17
CA VAL A 97 7.90 22.61 -14.46
C VAL A 97 6.59 22.67 -15.23
N LYS A 98 6.24 23.83 -15.81
CA LYS A 98 5.06 23.97 -16.67
C LYS A 98 5.12 23.11 -17.94
N GLN A 99 6.32 22.86 -18.48
CA GLN A 99 6.49 21.98 -19.64
C GLN A 99 6.53 20.49 -19.29
N LEU A 100 7.02 20.14 -18.10
CA LEU A 100 7.13 18.76 -17.64
C LEU A 100 5.78 18.22 -17.12
N LEU A 101 5.00 19.06 -16.43
CA LEU A 101 3.76 18.64 -15.78
C LEU A 101 2.73 17.98 -16.75
N PRO A 102 2.47 18.51 -17.96
CA PRO A 102 1.59 17.86 -18.93
C PRO A 102 2.04 16.44 -19.31
N GLU A 103 3.35 16.22 -19.47
CA GLU A 103 3.91 14.92 -19.85
C GLU A 103 3.73 13.90 -18.73
N ILE A 104 3.95 14.31 -17.47
CA ILE A 104 3.71 13.46 -16.30
C ILE A 104 2.22 13.11 -16.18
N CYS A 105 1.34 14.10 -16.35
CA CYS A 105 -0.11 13.90 -16.31
C CYS A 105 -0.55 12.86 -17.35
N HIS A 106 -0.02 12.94 -18.58
CA HIS A 106 -0.31 11.95 -19.62
C HIS A 106 -0.03 10.51 -19.16
N PHE A 107 1.10 10.25 -18.49
CA PHE A 107 1.39 8.90 -17.97
C PHE A 107 0.47 8.47 -16.83
N ILE A 108 -0.01 9.40 -16.00
CA ILE A 108 -0.97 9.11 -14.92
C ILE A 108 -2.34 8.74 -15.52
N HIS A 109 -2.75 9.48 -16.54
CA HIS A 109 -4.12 9.54 -17.04
C HIS A 109 -4.41 8.58 -18.19
N THR A 110 -3.48 8.40 -19.14
CA THR A 110 -3.71 7.63 -20.37
C THR A 110 -3.78 6.11 -20.14
N TYR A 111 -3.06 5.58 -19.15
CA TYR A 111 -2.90 4.14 -18.97
C TYR A 111 -3.75 3.59 -17.83
N ARG A 112 -5.09 3.67 -17.91
CA ARG A 112 -5.98 3.31 -16.79
C ARG A 112 -6.30 1.83 -16.65
N GLU A 113 -6.73 1.12 -17.70
CA GLU A 113 -7.23 -0.25 -17.56
C GLU A 113 -6.87 -1.14 -18.77
N GLY A 114 -6.41 -2.38 -18.51
CA GLY A 114 -6.11 -3.40 -19.53
C GLY A 114 -4.63 -3.59 -19.91
N HIS A 115 -3.74 -2.65 -19.57
CA HIS A 115 -2.31 -2.76 -19.88
C HIS A 115 -1.52 -3.41 -18.73
N GLN A 116 -0.69 -4.42 -19.03
CA GLN A 116 0.07 -5.20 -18.04
C GLN A 116 0.95 -4.32 -17.12
N HIS A 117 1.47 -3.20 -17.63
CA HIS A 117 2.35 -2.27 -16.90
C HIS A 117 1.70 -0.94 -16.52
N ALA A 118 0.39 -0.76 -16.71
CA ALA A 118 -0.31 0.50 -16.42
C ALA A 118 -0.12 0.97 -14.97
N ALA A 119 -0.23 0.05 -14.02
CA ALA A 119 -0.11 0.36 -12.59
C ALA A 119 1.30 0.82 -12.21
N GLU A 120 2.34 0.17 -12.73
CA GLU A 120 3.75 0.50 -12.49
C GLU A 120 4.13 1.87 -13.08
N LEU A 121 3.65 2.14 -14.30
CA LEU A 121 3.83 3.44 -14.95
C LEU A 121 3.15 4.55 -14.17
N ARG A 122 1.89 4.35 -13.76
CA ARG A 122 1.17 5.31 -12.91
C ARG A 122 1.90 5.55 -11.60
N ALA A 123 2.33 4.48 -10.91
CA ALA A 123 3.05 4.60 -9.65
C ALA A 123 4.33 5.44 -9.82
N SER A 124 5.10 5.16 -10.88
CA SER A 124 6.32 5.91 -11.19
C SER A 124 6.03 7.38 -11.53
N ALA A 125 5.06 7.65 -12.39
CA ALA A 125 4.66 9.01 -12.76
C ALA A 125 4.12 9.80 -11.56
N SER A 126 3.31 9.17 -10.70
CA SER A 126 2.82 9.78 -9.46
C SER A 126 3.94 10.07 -8.46
N ALA A 127 4.98 9.22 -8.38
CA ALA A 127 6.13 9.46 -7.50
C ALA A 127 6.98 10.65 -7.98
N VAL A 128 7.11 10.81 -9.30
CA VAL A 128 7.74 12.01 -9.89
C VAL A 128 6.90 13.25 -9.60
N LEU A 129 5.57 13.18 -9.77
CA LEU A 129 4.66 14.30 -9.44
C LEU A 129 4.74 14.68 -7.97
N PHE A 130 4.74 13.69 -7.07
CA PHE A 130 4.89 13.90 -5.62
C PHE A 130 6.18 14.67 -5.33
N SER A 131 7.31 14.19 -5.84
CA SER A 131 8.63 14.82 -5.67
C SER A 131 8.68 16.24 -6.25
N LEU A 132 8.09 16.44 -7.42
CA LEU A 132 8.01 17.75 -8.09
C LEU A 132 7.22 18.75 -7.25
N SER A 133 6.11 18.31 -6.66
CA SER A 133 5.20 19.16 -5.89
C SER A 133 5.78 19.61 -4.54
N CYS A 134 6.82 18.95 -4.01
CA CYS A 134 7.51 19.37 -2.79
C CYS A 134 7.96 20.84 -2.88
N ASN A 135 8.57 21.21 -4.00
CA ASN A 135 9.09 22.57 -4.24
C ASN A 135 8.22 23.38 -5.20
N ASN A 136 7.33 22.73 -5.96
CA ASN A 136 6.54 23.39 -7.01
C ASN A 136 5.03 23.26 -6.82
N PHE A 137 4.58 23.20 -5.56
CA PHE A 137 3.16 23.06 -5.22
C PHE A 137 2.26 24.06 -5.95
N ASN A 138 2.66 25.34 -6.02
CA ASN A 138 1.84 26.38 -6.65
C ASN A 138 1.54 26.10 -8.13
N ALA A 139 2.48 25.50 -8.88
CA ALA A 139 2.27 25.16 -10.28
C ALA A 139 1.21 24.06 -10.44
N VAL A 140 1.29 23.01 -9.62
CA VAL A 140 0.32 21.91 -9.65
C VAL A 140 -1.03 22.35 -9.09
N PHE A 141 -1.03 23.10 -7.98
CA PHE A 141 -2.23 23.67 -7.38
C PHE A 141 -2.95 24.62 -8.35
N SER A 142 -2.23 25.47 -9.09
CA SER A 142 -2.84 26.33 -10.10
C SER A 142 -3.54 25.52 -11.19
N ARG A 143 -2.94 24.40 -11.65
CA ARG A 143 -3.56 23.52 -12.63
C ARG A 143 -4.85 22.90 -12.09
N ILE A 144 -4.83 22.41 -10.85
CA ILE A 144 -6.00 21.86 -10.17
C ILE A 144 -7.10 22.93 -10.01
N SER A 145 -6.74 24.10 -9.51
CA SER A 145 -7.63 25.25 -9.28
C SER A 145 -8.29 25.73 -10.58
N THR A 146 -7.53 25.86 -11.66
CA THR A 146 -8.04 26.20 -12.99
C THR A 146 -9.03 25.15 -13.47
N ARG A 147 -8.71 23.86 -13.37
CA ARG A 147 -9.65 22.81 -13.77
C ARG A 147 -10.94 22.84 -12.94
N LEU A 148 -10.84 23.03 -11.63
CA LEU A 148 -12.02 23.16 -10.78
C LEU A 148 -12.89 24.35 -11.24
N GLN A 149 -12.28 25.49 -11.57
CA GLN A 149 -12.98 26.67 -12.07
C GLN A 149 -13.67 26.40 -13.41
N GLU A 150 -12.98 25.80 -14.39
CA GLU A 150 -13.55 25.42 -15.69
C GLU A 150 -14.77 24.51 -15.53
N LEU A 151 -14.70 23.55 -14.61
CA LEU A 151 -15.78 22.60 -14.36
C LEU A 151 -16.99 23.21 -13.62
N THR A 152 -16.86 24.39 -13.01
CA THR A 152 -18.03 25.10 -12.44
C THR A 152 -18.95 25.68 -13.50
N VAL A 153 -18.41 25.99 -14.69
CA VAL A 153 -19.16 26.58 -15.81
C VAL A 153 -19.42 25.58 -16.94
N CYS A 154 -18.86 24.37 -16.83
CA CYS A 154 -19.03 23.32 -17.83
C CYS A 154 -20.48 22.79 -17.86
N SER A 155 -21.07 22.79 -19.06
CA SER A 155 -22.43 22.29 -19.28
C SER A 155 -22.52 20.81 -19.60
N GLU A 156 -21.41 20.18 -20.01
CA GLU A 156 -21.38 18.77 -20.40
C GLU A 156 -21.47 17.84 -19.17
N ASP A 157 -22.14 16.69 -19.33
CA ASP A 157 -22.29 15.71 -18.24
C ASP A 157 -21.09 14.76 -18.12
N ASN A 158 -20.37 14.52 -19.23
CA ASN A 158 -19.15 13.70 -19.26
C ASN A 158 -17.91 14.58 -19.06
N VAL A 159 -17.79 15.12 -17.85
CA VAL A 159 -16.67 16.01 -17.49
C VAL A 159 -15.36 15.25 -17.30
N ASP A 160 -14.30 15.79 -17.90
CA ASP A 160 -12.92 15.38 -17.66
C ASP A 160 -12.46 15.84 -16.25
N VAL A 161 -12.27 14.88 -15.34
CA VAL A 161 -11.83 15.11 -13.95
C VAL A 161 -10.34 14.80 -13.71
N HIS A 162 -9.56 14.52 -14.75
CA HIS A 162 -8.19 14.03 -14.63
C HIS A 162 -7.29 14.97 -13.82
N ASP A 163 -7.37 16.29 -14.06
CA ASP A 163 -6.56 17.27 -13.33
C ASP A 163 -7.01 17.44 -11.86
N ILE A 164 -8.26 17.12 -11.50
CA ILE A 164 -8.72 17.10 -10.10
C ILE A 164 -8.00 15.98 -9.33
N GLU A 165 -7.85 14.81 -9.96
CA GLU A 165 -7.23 13.66 -9.33
C GLU A 165 -5.74 13.88 -9.01
N LEU A 166 -5.09 14.92 -9.56
CA LEU A 166 -3.72 15.28 -9.19
C LEU A 166 -3.57 15.56 -7.70
N MET A 167 -4.63 16.01 -7.00
CA MET A 167 -4.61 16.22 -5.55
C MET A 167 -4.16 14.96 -4.78
N GLN A 168 -4.40 13.76 -5.31
CA GLN A 168 -4.06 12.51 -4.63
C GLN A 168 -2.59 12.10 -4.77
N TYR A 169 -1.83 12.76 -5.64
CA TYR A 169 -0.46 12.41 -6.00
C TYR A 169 0.57 13.47 -5.60
N ILE A 170 0.14 14.57 -5.01
CA ILE A 170 1.03 15.65 -4.58
C ILE A 170 1.45 15.49 -3.12
N ASN A 171 2.62 16.02 -2.81
CA ASN A 171 3.11 16.21 -1.46
C ASN A 171 2.33 17.35 -0.79
N VAL A 172 1.67 17.03 0.32
CA VAL A 172 0.76 17.93 1.03
C VAL A 172 1.20 18.05 2.48
N ASP A 173 1.59 19.26 2.90
CA ASP A 173 1.74 19.64 4.31
C ASP A 173 0.42 20.28 4.83
N CYS A 174 0.36 20.63 6.10
CA CYS A 174 -0.82 21.21 6.75
C CYS A 174 -1.33 22.47 6.02
N SER A 175 -0.41 23.34 5.60
CA SER A 175 -0.74 24.59 4.91
C SER A 175 -1.31 24.31 3.51
N LYS A 176 -0.71 23.39 2.76
CA LYS A 176 -1.17 22.95 1.45
C LYS A 176 -2.54 22.27 1.52
N LEU A 177 -2.78 21.42 2.53
CA LEU A 177 -4.08 20.77 2.73
C LEU A 177 -5.17 21.81 2.99
N LYS A 178 -4.88 22.77 3.87
CA LYS A 178 -5.80 23.89 4.15
C LYS A 178 -6.16 24.65 2.88
N ARG A 179 -5.19 24.96 2.02
CA ARG A 179 -5.44 25.63 0.73
C ARG A 179 -6.34 24.79 -0.20
N LEU A 180 -6.12 23.48 -0.27
CA LEU A 180 -6.98 22.58 -1.06
C LEU A 180 -8.41 22.54 -0.53
N LEU A 181 -8.60 22.52 0.79
CA LEU A 181 -9.93 22.55 1.41
C LEU A 181 -10.65 23.87 1.12
N GLN A 182 -9.98 25.00 1.32
CA GLN A 182 -10.55 26.32 1.04
C GLN A 182 -10.96 26.47 -0.44
N GLU A 183 -10.08 26.07 -1.35
CA GLU A 183 -10.34 26.11 -2.79
C GLU A 183 -11.54 25.23 -3.18
N THR A 184 -11.64 24.06 -2.55
CA THR A 184 -12.75 23.13 -2.76
C THR A 184 -14.07 23.71 -2.25
N VAL A 185 -14.10 24.24 -1.02
CA VAL A 185 -15.31 24.84 -0.41
C VAL A 185 -15.92 25.89 -1.33
N LEU A 186 -15.10 26.73 -1.96
CA LEU A 186 -15.54 27.79 -2.86
C LEU A 186 -16.25 27.26 -4.13
N LYS A 187 -15.83 26.09 -4.64
CA LYS A 187 -16.24 25.60 -5.97
C LYS A 187 -17.19 24.40 -5.92
N PHE A 188 -17.17 23.62 -4.83
CA PHE A 188 -17.80 22.29 -4.74
C PHE A 188 -19.27 22.27 -5.14
N ARG A 189 -20.07 23.25 -4.67
CA ARG A 189 -21.51 23.29 -4.95
C ARG A 189 -21.83 23.52 -6.44
N ALA A 190 -20.96 24.23 -7.16
CA ALA A 190 -21.14 24.53 -8.57
C ALA A 190 -20.70 23.38 -9.48
N LEU A 191 -19.88 22.44 -8.96
CA LEU A 191 -19.41 21.29 -9.73
C LEU A 191 -20.55 20.30 -10.01
N LYS A 192 -20.46 19.63 -11.17
CA LYS A 192 -21.30 18.48 -11.50
C LYS A 192 -20.94 17.27 -10.63
N LYS A 193 -21.88 16.32 -10.50
CA LYS A 193 -21.73 15.14 -9.64
C LYS A 193 -20.45 14.32 -9.87
N PRO A 194 -20.00 14.05 -11.12
CA PRO A 194 -18.75 13.32 -11.35
C PRO A 194 -17.53 14.08 -10.81
N ALA A 195 -17.47 15.40 -11.02
CA ALA A 195 -16.40 16.24 -10.50
C ALA A 195 -16.43 16.34 -8.96
N GLN A 196 -17.62 16.45 -8.35
CA GLN A 196 -17.77 16.38 -6.89
C GLN A 196 -17.23 15.07 -6.32
N LEU A 197 -17.54 13.93 -6.95
CA LEU A 197 -17.00 12.63 -6.54
C LEU A 197 -15.49 12.54 -6.71
N ALA A 198 -14.93 13.07 -7.80
CA ALA A 198 -13.49 13.12 -8.01
C ALA A 198 -12.79 13.93 -6.90
N VAL A 199 -13.35 15.09 -6.53
CA VAL A 199 -12.86 15.90 -5.41
C VAL A 199 -12.94 15.12 -4.09
N ILE A 200 -14.08 14.47 -3.81
CA ILE A 200 -14.29 13.70 -2.58
C ILE A 200 -13.20 12.64 -2.42
N ASN A 201 -12.98 11.84 -3.47
CA ASN A 201 -11.99 10.77 -3.47
C ASN A 201 -10.56 11.29 -3.37
N SER A 202 -10.25 12.39 -4.07
CA SER A 202 -8.90 12.92 -4.14
C SER A 202 -8.47 13.61 -2.84
N LEU A 203 -9.39 14.31 -2.17
CA LEU A 203 -9.13 14.91 -0.86
C LEU A 203 -8.90 13.86 0.23
N GLU A 204 -9.59 12.72 0.17
CA GLU A 204 -9.32 11.60 1.08
C GLU A 204 -7.85 11.17 0.98
N LYS A 205 -7.32 11.03 -0.24
CA LYS A 205 -5.91 10.65 -0.46
C LYS A 205 -4.93 11.76 -0.12
N ALA A 206 -5.28 13.02 -0.39
CA ALA A 206 -4.46 14.17 0.00
C ALA A 206 -4.26 14.25 1.53
N PHE A 207 -5.31 13.96 2.30
CA PHE A 207 -5.23 13.87 3.76
C PHE A 207 -4.24 12.78 4.21
N TRP A 208 -4.32 11.57 3.64
CA TRP A 208 -3.39 10.49 4.01
C TRP A 208 -1.95 10.78 3.57
N ASN A 209 -1.74 11.44 2.42
CA ASN A 209 -0.42 11.94 2.05
C ASN A 209 0.15 12.90 3.11
N TRP A 210 -0.69 13.77 3.69
CA TRP A 210 -0.24 14.65 4.76
C TRP A 210 0.11 13.88 6.04
N VAL A 211 -0.82 13.10 6.57
CA VAL A 211 -0.63 12.38 7.84
C VAL A 211 0.53 11.39 7.79
N GLU A 212 0.74 10.68 6.69
CA GLU A 212 1.78 9.65 6.58
C GLU A 212 3.19 10.23 6.34
N ASN A 213 3.30 11.43 5.79
CA ASN A 213 4.59 12.10 5.50
C ASN A 213 4.97 13.19 6.51
N TYR A 214 3.98 13.80 7.19
CA TYR A 214 4.15 14.87 8.17
C TYR A 214 3.37 14.56 9.46
N PRO A 215 3.65 13.43 10.13
CA PRO A 215 2.88 12.98 11.29
C PRO A 215 2.93 13.99 12.45
N ASP A 216 4.07 14.67 12.65
CA ASP A 216 4.25 15.66 13.71
C ASP A 216 3.31 16.87 13.54
N GLU A 217 3.06 17.30 12.30
CA GLU A 217 2.11 18.39 12.03
C GLU A 217 0.67 17.97 12.38
N PHE A 218 0.33 16.70 12.14
CA PHE A 218 -0.98 16.16 12.50
C PHE A 218 -1.15 16.02 14.01
N THR A 219 -0.11 15.56 14.73
CA THR A 219 -0.11 15.57 16.21
C THR A 219 -0.27 16.99 16.73
N MET A 220 0.47 17.96 16.15
CA MET A 220 0.38 19.37 16.53
C MET A 220 -1.01 19.96 16.29
N LEU A 221 -1.79 19.51 15.29
CA LEU A 221 -3.17 19.95 15.09
C LEU A 221 -4.05 19.67 16.32
N TYR A 222 -3.85 18.54 16.99
CA TYR A 222 -4.62 18.18 18.19
C TYR A 222 -4.15 18.88 19.46
N GLN A 223 -2.88 19.27 19.51
CA GLN A 223 -2.32 20.08 20.60
C GLN A 223 -2.64 21.57 20.43
N ARG A 224 -2.71 22.05 19.19
CA ARG A 224 -2.94 23.44 18.79
C ARG A 224 -3.90 23.51 17.59
N PRO A 225 -5.23 23.40 17.85
CA PRO A 225 -6.24 23.45 16.80
C PRO A 225 -6.13 24.69 15.91
N GLN A 226 -6.27 24.47 14.59
CA GLN A 226 -6.21 25.53 13.58
C GLN A 226 -7.62 25.94 13.16
N ALA A 227 -8.05 27.14 13.55
CA ALA A 227 -9.42 27.61 13.34
C ALA A 227 -9.83 27.70 11.85
N ASP A 228 -8.92 28.16 10.99
CA ASP A 228 -9.17 28.33 9.55
C ASP A 228 -9.27 26.99 8.80
N MET A 229 -8.48 25.99 9.21
CA MET A 229 -8.60 24.62 8.72
C MET A 229 -9.92 23.99 9.19
N ALA A 230 -10.27 24.14 10.46
CA ALA A 230 -11.51 23.61 11.02
C ALA A 230 -12.75 24.23 10.33
N GLU A 231 -12.73 25.55 10.08
CA GLU A 231 -13.80 26.25 9.37
C GLU A 231 -13.96 25.71 7.93
N ALA A 232 -12.87 25.53 7.20
CA ALA A 232 -12.91 24.99 5.85
C ALA A 232 -13.40 23.52 5.83
N ALA A 233 -12.91 22.69 6.76
CA ALA A 233 -13.31 21.30 6.89
C ALA A 233 -14.79 21.15 7.27
N GLU A 234 -15.29 21.98 8.20
CA GLU A 234 -16.69 22.02 8.59
C GLU A 234 -17.59 22.45 7.44
N LYS A 235 -17.28 23.55 6.75
CA LYS A 235 -18.05 23.99 5.58
C LYS A 235 -18.10 22.91 4.51
N LEU A 236 -16.98 22.25 4.25
CA LEU A 236 -16.93 21.15 3.29
C LEU A 236 -17.74 19.94 3.77
N PHE A 237 -17.75 19.65 5.07
CA PHE A 237 -18.58 18.58 5.64
C PHE A 237 -20.05 18.81 5.31
N ASP A 238 -20.56 20.03 5.54
CA ASP A 238 -21.96 20.36 5.30
C ASP A 238 -22.31 20.33 3.79
N LEU A 239 -21.38 20.77 2.93
CA LEU A 239 -21.54 20.66 1.47
C LEU A 239 -21.59 19.20 1.00
N VAL A 240 -20.72 18.35 1.52
CA VAL A 240 -20.66 16.92 1.20
C VAL A 240 -21.85 16.16 1.79
N ASP A 241 -22.35 16.57 2.95
CA ASP A 241 -23.58 16.05 3.54
C ASP A 241 -24.80 16.36 2.67
N SER A 242 -24.87 17.59 2.13
CA SER A 242 -25.93 17.97 1.18
C SER A 242 -25.91 17.15 -0.12
N PHE A 243 -24.74 16.68 -0.56
CA PHE A 243 -24.61 15.78 -1.70
C PHE A 243 -25.19 14.38 -1.41
N ALA A 244 -25.26 13.98 -0.13
CA ALA A 244 -25.55 12.63 0.35
C ALA A 244 -27.07 12.28 0.39
N GLU A 245 -27.79 12.62 -0.68
CA GLU A 245 -29.27 12.46 -0.78
C GLU A 245 -29.75 11.01 -0.82
N SER A 246 -28.88 10.04 -1.14
CA SER A 246 -29.24 8.62 -1.26
C SER A 246 -28.24 7.72 -0.55
N ALA A 247 -28.62 6.47 -0.25
CA ALA A 247 -27.72 5.50 0.40
C ALA A 247 -26.41 5.29 -0.38
N LYS A 248 -26.48 5.28 -1.72
CA LYS A 248 -25.29 5.19 -2.59
C LYS A 248 -24.36 6.41 -2.43
N ARG A 249 -24.92 7.62 -2.38
CA ARG A 249 -24.11 8.84 -2.22
C ARG A 249 -23.58 8.99 -0.80
N LYS A 250 -24.37 8.66 0.22
CA LYS A 250 -23.92 8.52 1.61
C LYS A 250 -22.71 7.59 1.70
N ALA A 251 -22.82 6.40 1.12
CA ALA A 251 -21.71 5.44 1.08
C ALA A 251 -20.45 6.01 0.38
N ALA A 252 -20.61 6.88 -0.62
CA ALA A 252 -19.48 7.51 -1.31
C ALA A 252 -18.79 8.60 -0.47
N VAL A 253 -19.51 9.27 0.42
CA VAL A 253 -18.98 10.43 1.15
C VAL A 253 -18.52 10.15 2.58
N TRP A 254 -19.04 9.11 3.22
CA TRP A 254 -18.70 8.79 4.62
C TRP A 254 -17.19 8.70 4.91
N PRO A 255 -16.34 8.14 4.02
CA PRO A 255 -14.90 8.12 4.22
C PRO A 255 -14.25 9.51 4.28
N LEU A 256 -14.77 10.49 3.53
CA LEU A 256 -14.29 11.88 3.61
C LEU A 256 -14.93 12.61 4.80
N GLN A 257 -16.23 12.41 5.07
CA GLN A 257 -16.92 13.04 6.19
C GLN A 257 -16.23 12.75 7.53
N ILE A 258 -15.77 11.51 7.77
CA ILE A 258 -15.01 11.20 8.99
C ILE A 258 -13.65 11.90 9.03
N ILE A 259 -12.96 12.04 7.89
CA ILE A 259 -11.69 12.80 7.79
C ILE A 259 -11.93 14.27 8.10
N LEU A 260 -12.99 14.88 7.56
CA LEU A 260 -13.31 16.28 7.82
C LEU A 260 -13.63 16.53 9.30
N LEU A 261 -14.26 15.57 9.99
CA LEU A 261 -14.43 15.63 11.44
C LEU A 261 -13.11 15.48 12.22
N ILE A 262 -12.22 14.59 11.78
CA ILE A 262 -10.88 14.43 12.35
C ILE A 262 -10.08 15.75 12.26
N LEU A 263 -10.24 16.50 11.17
CA LEU A 263 -9.62 17.82 11.02
C LEU A 263 -10.21 18.90 11.95
N CYS A 264 -11.26 18.59 12.71
CA CYS A 264 -11.94 19.49 13.63
C CYS A 264 -11.93 18.95 15.09
N PRO A 265 -10.80 18.99 15.82
CA PRO A 265 -10.71 18.46 17.18
C PRO A 265 -11.75 19.04 18.16
N GLU A 266 -11.99 20.36 18.09
CA GLU A 266 -12.96 21.05 18.96
C GLU A 266 -14.41 20.62 18.70
N ILE A 267 -14.76 20.40 17.43
CA ILE A 267 -16.10 19.89 17.08
C ILE A 267 -16.24 18.47 17.58
N THR A 268 -15.21 17.64 17.41
CA THR A 268 -15.18 16.25 17.90
C THR A 268 -15.37 16.19 19.42
N HIS A 269 -14.75 17.10 20.17
CA HIS A 269 -14.96 17.26 21.61
C HIS A 269 -16.36 17.74 21.99
N THR A 270 -16.96 18.61 21.16
CA THR A 270 -18.32 19.12 21.40
C THR A 270 -19.36 18.02 21.17
N ILE A 271 -19.25 17.27 20.07
CA ILE A 271 -20.23 16.25 19.71
C ILE A 271 -20.15 14.97 20.56
N SER A 272 -19.06 14.78 21.31
CA SER A 272 -18.96 13.71 22.32
C SER A 272 -19.78 13.98 23.59
N LYS A 273 -20.30 15.19 23.78
CA LYS A 273 -21.17 15.55 24.91
C LYS A 273 -22.63 15.18 24.64
N ASP A 274 -23.41 15.03 25.71
CA ASP A 274 -24.83 14.66 25.62
C ASP A 274 -25.67 15.74 24.92
N THR A 275 -25.44 17.01 25.28
CA THR A 275 -26.03 18.18 24.65
C THR A 275 -25.14 18.70 23.52
N VAL A 276 -25.72 18.90 22.34
CA VAL A 276 -25.01 19.40 21.15
C VAL A 276 -25.82 20.51 20.52
N ASP A 277 -25.15 21.61 20.20
CA ASP A 277 -25.76 22.75 19.53
C ASP A 277 -26.38 22.32 18.19
N GLU A 278 -27.50 22.96 17.82
CA GLU A 278 -28.24 22.64 16.59
C GLU A 278 -27.33 22.74 15.35
N SER A 279 -26.39 23.68 15.34
CA SER A 279 -25.41 23.86 14.26
C SER A 279 -24.46 22.67 14.05
N LYS A 280 -24.29 21.80 15.06
CA LYS A 280 -23.44 20.59 14.99
C LYS A 280 -24.25 19.29 15.01
N ALA A 281 -25.58 19.36 15.00
CA ALA A 281 -26.45 18.20 15.12
C ALA A 281 -26.25 17.17 13.98
N ASN A 282 -26.04 17.64 12.74
CA ASN A 282 -25.78 16.77 11.59
C ASN A 282 -24.51 15.92 11.77
N LYS A 283 -23.47 16.48 12.40
CA LYS A 283 -22.19 15.81 12.66
C LYS A 283 -22.34 14.71 13.72
N LYS A 284 -23.14 14.95 14.77
CA LYS A 284 -23.52 13.90 15.74
C LYS A 284 -24.35 12.80 15.07
N LEU A 285 -25.36 13.16 14.28
CA LEU A 285 -26.21 12.22 13.53
C LEU A 285 -25.41 11.34 12.56
N PHE A 286 -24.38 11.90 11.93
CA PHE A 286 -23.45 11.13 11.10
C PHE A 286 -22.73 10.05 11.91
N LEU A 287 -22.14 10.38 13.07
CA LEU A 287 -21.48 9.40 13.94
C LEU A 287 -22.45 8.33 14.46
N ASP A 288 -23.67 8.72 14.83
CA ASP A 288 -24.72 7.76 15.23
C ASP A 288 -25.09 6.83 14.07
N SER A 289 -25.12 7.34 12.84
CA SER A 289 -25.40 6.56 11.63
C SER A 289 -24.29 5.55 11.35
N LEU A 290 -23.01 5.93 11.54
CA LEU A 290 -21.88 5.01 11.45
C LEU A 290 -22.02 3.87 12.46
N ARG A 291 -22.29 4.20 13.74
CA ARG A 291 -22.49 3.21 14.82
C ARG A 291 -23.62 2.23 14.49
N LYS A 292 -24.79 2.74 14.08
CA LYS A 292 -25.93 1.90 13.67
C LYS A 292 -25.61 1.01 12.47
N ALA A 293 -24.85 1.50 11.50
CA ALA A 293 -24.46 0.73 10.32
C ALA A 293 -23.51 -0.42 10.67
N LEU A 294 -22.53 -0.19 11.57
CA LEU A 294 -21.63 -1.23 12.08
C LEU A 294 -22.37 -2.30 12.88
N ALA A 295 -23.32 -1.90 13.72
CA ALA A 295 -24.16 -2.82 14.52
C ALA A 295 -25.16 -3.64 13.68
N GLY A 296 -25.17 -3.48 12.35
CA GLY A 296 -26.08 -4.20 11.46
C GLY A 296 -27.53 -3.68 11.48
N GLN A 297 -27.79 -2.57 12.18
CA GLN A 297 -29.13 -1.97 12.31
C GLN A 297 -29.50 -1.08 11.11
N GLY A 298 -28.56 -0.80 10.20
CA GLY A 298 -28.70 0.19 9.13
C GLY A 298 -29.33 -0.27 7.80
N GLY A 299 -29.77 -1.54 7.68
CA GLY A 299 -30.51 -2.09 6.53
C GLY A 299 -29.78 -2.15 5.16
N SER A 300 -28.79 -1.31 4.91
CA SER A 300 -28.05 -1.22 3.64
C SER A 300 -26.64 -1.79 3.78
N LYS A 301 -26.34 -2.84 2.99
CA LYS A 301 -25.00 -3.44 2.89
C LYS A 301 -23.94 -2.40 2.48
N GLN A 302 -24.25 -1.53 1.53
CA GLN A 302 -23.33 -0.48 1.06
C GLN A 302 -22.99 0.54 2.16
N LEU A 303 -23.96 0.90 3.01
CA LEU A 303 -23.71 1.79 4.14
C LEU A 303 -22.87 1.09 5.21
N MET A 304 -23.14 -0.18 5.52
CA MET A 304 -22.30 -0.97 6.43
C MET A 304 -20.86 -1.06 5.92
N GLU A 305 -20.67 -1.34 4.64
CA GLU A 305 -19.35 -1.40 3.98
C GLU A 305 -18.63 -0.06 4.05
N SER A 306 -19.34 1.05 3.77
CA SER A 306 -18.77 2.39 3.85
C SER A 306 -18.47 2.83 5.29
N ALA A 307 -19.32 2.46 6.26
CA ALA A 307 -19.06 2.69 7.67
C ALA A 307 -17.80 1.98 8.13
N ALA A 308 -17.56 0.74 7.68
CA ALA A 308 -16.32 0.02 7.98
C ALA A 308 -15.10 0.81 7.47
N ILE A 309 -15.13 1.33 6.24
CA ILE A 309 -14.04 2.14 5.67
C ILE A 309 -13.80 3.40 6.51
N ALA A 310 -14.86 4.15 6.81
CA ALA A 310 -14.78 5.38 7.59
C ALA A 310 -14.24 5.11 9.00
N CYS A 311 -14.68 4.05 9.66
CA CYS A 311 -14.27 3.71 11.01
C CYS A 311 -12.84 3.18 11.07
N VAL A 312 -12.37 2.43 10.07
CA VAL A 312 -10.94 2.06 9.96
C VAL A 312 -10.07 3.31 9.80
N LYS A 313 -10.50 4.29 8.99
CA LYS A 313 -9.79 5.57 8.84
C LYS A 313 -9.69 6.33 10.16
N LEU A 314 -10.77 6.36 10.95
CA LEU A 314 -10.77 6.94 12.29
C LEU A 314 -9.78 6.23 13.23
N CYS A 315 -9.84 4.89 13.30
CA CYS A 315 -8.89 4.10 14.09
C CYS A 315 -7.44 4.32 13.64
N LYS A 316 -7.18 4.40 12.33
CA LYS A 316 -5.84 4.64 11.79
C LYS A 316 -5.34 6.03 12.15
N ALA A 317 -6.18 7.06 11.98
CA ALA A 317 -5.83 8.44 12.29
C ALA A 317 -5.49 8.60 13.78
N SER A 318 -6.25 7.97 14.68
CA SER A 318 -5.96 8.05 16.12
C SER A 318 -4.58 7.48 16.50
N THR A 319 -4.00 6.58 15.70
CA THR A 319 -2.64 6.07 15.99
C THR A 319 -1.54 7.11 15.80
N TYR A 320 -1.79 8.17 15.02
CA TYR A 320 -0.84 9.26 14.78
C TYR A 320 -0.88 10.36 15.86
N ILE A 321 -1.70 10.19 16.90
CA ILE A 321 -1.79 11.10 18.04
C ILE A 321 -1.26 10.34 19.25
N ASN A 322 -0.47 11.01 20.10
CA ASN A 322 0.02 10.38 21.31
C ASN A 322 -1.14 10.18 22.29
N TRP A 323 -1.21 9.02 22.95
CA TRP A 323 -2.24 8.73 23.95
C TRP A 323 -2.17 9.69 25.15
N GLU A 324 -1.00 10.23 25.44
CA GLU A 324 -0.75 11.23 26.50
C GLU A 324 -1.47 12.56 26.24
N ASP A 325 -1.82 12.87 24.98
CA ASP A 325 -2.54 14.09 24.63
C ASP A 325 -4.02 14.06 25.07
N HIS A 326 -4.51 12.93 25.63
CA HIS A 326 -5.88 12.73 26.12
C HIS A 326 -6.99 13.19 25.13
N SER A 327 -6.70 13.07 23.83
CA SER A 327 -7.56 13.58 22.77
C SER A 327 -8.91 12.87 22.70
N THR A 328 -9.97 13.64 22.45
CA THR A 328 -11.34 13.14 22.31
C THR A 328 -11.50 12.12 21.16
N ILE A 329 -10.58 12.09 20.19
CA ILE A 329 -10.58 11.09 19.12
C ILE A 329 -10.55 9.65 19.70
N PHE A 330 -9.88 9.45 20.82
CA PHE A 330 -9.79 8.13 21.47
C PHE A 330 -11.16 7.68 22.02
N LEU A 331 -11.99 8.60 22.52
CA LEU A 331 -13.35 8.29 22.97
C LEU A 331 -14.23 7.84 21.81
N LEU A 332 -14.11 8.51 20.65
CA LEU A 332 -14.81 8.08 19.43
C LEU A 332 -14.40 6.68 19.01
N VAL A 333 -13.09 6.40 18.97
CA VAL A 333 -12.56 5.08 18.61
C VAL A 333 -13.04 4.00 19.58
N GLN A 334 -13.00 4.26 20.89
CA GLN A 334 -13.48 3.32 21.91
C GLN A 334 -14.95 2.94 21.71
N SER A 335 -15.78 3.89 21.25
CA SER A 335 -17.21 3.65 21.02
C SER A 335 -17.53 2.78 19.79
N ILE A 336 -16.58 2.56 18.87
CA ILE A 336 -16.84 1.87 17.59
C ILE A 336 -15.95 0.65 17.34
N VAL A 337 -14.77 0.57 17.98
CA VAL A 337 -13.71 -0.38 17.61
C VAL A 337 -14.12 -1.84 17.82
N MET A 338 -14.97 -2.13 18.81
CA MET A 338 -15.45 -3.50 19.07
C MET A 338 -16.40 -3.97 17.97
N ASP A 339 -17.38 -3.16 17.59
CA ASP A 339 -18.31 -3.49 16.49
C ASP A 339 -17.57 -3.59 15.15
N LEU A 340 -16.59 -2.72 14.92
CA LEU A 340 -15.73 -2.77 13.74
C LEU A 340 -14.93 -4.07 13.66
N LYS A 341 -14.32 -4.51 14.77
CA LYS A 341 -13.61 -5.81 14.84
C LYS A 341 -14.57 -6.97 14.60
N ALA A 342 -15.74 -6.95 15.22
CA ALA A 342 -16.77 -7.98 15.05
C ALA A 342 -17.31 -8.06 13.62
N LEU A 343 -17.30 -6.95 12.87
CA LEU A 343 -17.69 -6.91 11.47
C LEU A 343 -16.58 -7.44 10.55
N LEU A 344 -15.34 -6.97 10.71
CA LEU A 344 -14.24 -7.27 9.78
C LEU A 344 -13.61 -8.65 10.03
N PHE A 345 -13.53 -9.09 11.28
CA PHE A 345 -12.87 -10.33 11.68
C PHE A 345 -13.88 -11.38 12.14
N ASN A 346 -14.91 -11.61 11.32
CA ASN A 346 -15.91 -12.66 11.56
C ASN A 346 -15.73 -13.82 10.58
N PRO A 347 -15.21 -14.99 11.01
CA PRO A 347 -15.03 -16.14 10.13
C PRO A 347 -16.34 -16.72 9.60
N ALA A 348 -17.44 -16.60 10.37
CA ALA A 348 -18.75 -17.12 9.98
C ALA A 348 -19.44 -16.26 8.92
N LYS A 349 -19.14 -14.95 8.90
CA LYS A 349 -19.63 -14.01 7.90
C LYS A 349 -18.49 -13.08 7.44
N PRO A 350 -17.58 -13.58 6.57
CA PRO A 350 -16.45 -12.80 6.10
C PRO A 350 -16.89 -11.51 5.40
N PHE A 351 -16.20 -10.40 5.69
CA PHE A 351 -16.46 -9.12 5.08
C PHE A 351 -15.97 -9.09 3.63
N TRP A 352 -16.89 -8.85 2.68
CA TRP A 352 -16.57 -8.77 1.25
C TRP A 352 -17.49 -7.78 0.51
N ARG A 353 -16.89 -6.81 -0.19
CA ARG A 353 -17.61 -5.81 -1.03
C ARG A 353 -17.89 -6.30 -2.46
N GLY A 354 -17.26 -7.40 -2.88
CA GLY A 354 -17.45 -8.00 -4.21
C GLY A 354 -16.13 -8.39 -4.87
N THR A 355 -16.18 -9.04 -6.03
CA THR A 355 -15.00 -9.57 -6.72
C THR A 355 -14.00 -8.49 -7.17
N GLY A 356 -14.47 -7.29 -7.49
CA GLY A 356 -13.61 -6.15 -7.88
C GLY A 356 -12.92 -5.43 -6.73
N SER A 357 -13.21 -5.77 -5.47
CA SER A 357 -12.70 -5.06 -4.29
C SER A 357 -11.87 -5.92 -3.34
N GLN A 358 -11.57 -7.18 -3.69
CA GLN A 358 -10.87 -8.11 -2.80
C GLN A 358 -9.55 -7.56 -2.24
N ASN A 359 -8.69 -6.99 -3.10
CA ASN A 359 -7.43 -6.40 -2.64
C ASN A 359 -7.67 -5.20 -1.70
N ALA A 360 -8.66 -4.37 -2.01
CA ALA A 360 -9.01 -3.22 -1.17
C ALA A 360 -9.66 -3.64 0.17
N ASP A 361 -10.35 -4.78 0.21
CA ASP A 361 -10.90 -5.39 1.42
C ASP A 361 -9.78 -5.92 2.32
N VAL A 362 -8.80 -6.62 1.73
CA VAL A 362 -7.62 -7.11 2.45
C VAL A 362 -6.82 -5.94 3.03
N GLU A 363 -6.54 -4.89 2.24
CA GLU A 363 -5.85 -3.69 2.75
C GLU A 363 -6.64 -2.98 3.86
N LEU A 364 -7.97 -2.90 3.75
CA LEU A 364 -8.83 -2.34 4.79
C LEU A 364 -8.72 -3.15 6.10
N MET A 365 -8.74 -4.48 6.01
CA MET A 365 -8.57 -5.36 7.16
C MET A 365 -7.18 -5.26 7.77
N MET A 366 -6.14 -5.10 6.95
CA MET A 366 -4.77 -4.87 7.43
C MET A 366 -4.64 -3.52 8.14
N ASP A 367 -5.15 -2.44 7.55
CA ASP A 367 -5.19 -1.11 8.20
C ASP A 367 -5.95 -1.19 9.54
N CYS A 368 -7.07 -1.93 9.59
CA CYS A 368 -7.81 -2.15 10.84
C CYS A 368 -6.98 -2.91 11.87
N PHE A 369 -6.34 -4.02 11.47
CA PHE A 369 -5.52 -4.86 12.35
C PHE A 369 -4.36 -4.06 12.96
N VAL A 370 -3.58 -3.38 12.12
CA VAL A 370 -2.44 -2.57 12.55
C VAL A 370 -2.90 -1.43 13.47
N SER A 371 -4.03 -0.79 13.14
CA SER A 371 -4.58 0.27 13.98
C SER A 371 -5.01 -0.26 15.35
N CYS A 372 -5.72 -1.40 15.38
CA CYS A 372 -6.16 -2.04 16.62
C CYS A 372 -4.98 -2.43 17.52
N PHE A 373 -3.90 -2.97 16.92
CA PHE A 373 -2.67 -3.28 17.65
C PHE A 373 -2.01 -2.02 18.22
N ARG A 374 -1.92 -0.95 17.43
CA ARG A 374 -1.32 0.33 17.86
C ARG A 374 -2.14 1.04 18.95
N ILE A 375 -3.46 0.91 18.93
CA ILE A 375 -4.37 1.48 19.95
C ILE A 375 -4.28 0.68 21.26
N ASN A 376 -4.32 -0.65 21.18
CA ASN A 376 -4.26 -1.51 22.36
C ASN A 376 -3.60 -2.85 22.01
N PRO A 377 -2.27 -2.97 22.20
CA PRO A 377 -1.51 -4.17 21.80
C PRO A 377 -1.80 -5.40 22.65
N HIS A 378 -2.52 -5.25 23.78
CA HIS A 378 -2.93 -6.36 24.62
C HIS A 378 -4.32 -6.91 24.26
N ASN A 379 -5.13 -6.15 23.51
CA ASN A 379 -6.45 -6.62 23.06
C ASN A 379 -6.34 -7.47 21.78
N ASN A 380 -6.01 -8.74 21.99
CA ASN A 380 -5.67 -9.71 20.95
C ASN A 380 -6.85 -10.55 20.44
N GLN A 381 -8.10 -10.10 20.59
CA GLN A 381 -9.27 -10.88 20.15
C GLN A 381 -9.23 -11.17 18.64
N HIS A 382 -9.12 -10.12 17.83
CA HIS A 382 -8.96 -10.21 16.38
C HIS A 382 -7.72 -11.02 15.97
N PHE A 383 -6.60 -10.88 16.70
CA PHE A 383 -5.40 -11.69 16.50
C PHE A 383 -5.71 -13.19 16.60
N LYS A 384 -6.34 -13.63 17.71
CA LYS A 384 -6.69 -15.04 17.92
C LYS A 384 -7.62 -15.58 16.84
N VAL A 385 -8.59 -14.78 16.39
CA VAL A 385 -9.46 -15.15 15.27
C VAL A 385 -8.64 -15.37 14.01
N CYS A 386 -7.75 -14.44 13.66
CA CYS A 386 -6.93 -14.59 12.47
C CYS A 386 -5.82 -15.63 12.60
N LEU A 387 -5.45 -16.08 13.81
CA LEU A 387 -4.42 -17.09 14.04
C LEU A 387 -4.98 -18.52 13.97
N ALA A 388 -6.26 -18.72 14.29
CA ALA A 388 -6.88 -20.04 14.36
C ALA A 388 -6.71 -20.82 13.04
N SER A 389 -6.35 -22.10 13.13
CA SER A 389 -6.14 -22.98 11.97
C SER A 389 -7.41 -23.23 11.14
N SER A 390 -8.59 -23.06 11.76
CA SER A 390 -9.90 -23.15 11.09
C SER A 390 -10.30 -21.88 10.34
N SER A 391 -9.57 -20.78 10.50
CA SER A 391 -9.90 -19.51 9.86
C SER A 391 -9.58 -19.51 8.36
N PRO A 392 -10.28 -18.69 7.55
CA PRO A 392 -10.00 -18.55 6.13
C PRO A 392 -8.55 -18.09 5.86
N SER A 393 -7.95 -18.56 4.77
CA SER A 393 -6.57 -18.19 4.37
C SER A 393 -6.38 -16.68 4.20
N THR A 394 -7.42 -15.93 3.81
CA THR A 394 -7.40 -14.47 3.80
C THR A 394 -7.08 -13.88 5.18
N PHE A 395 -7.60 -14.46 6.26
CA PHE A 395 -7.36 -13.95 7.61
C PHE A 395 -5.93 -14.24 8.05
N HIS A 396 -5.39 -15.42 7.70
CA HIS A 396 -3.96 -15.72 7.87
C HIS A 396 -3.10 -14.72 7.10
N PHE A 397 -3.48 -14.40 5.87
CA PHE A 397 -2.78 -13.42 5.04
C PHE A 397 -2.80 -12.02 5.64
N VAL A 398 -3.97 -11.55 6.11
CA VAL A 398 -4.12 -10.26 6.80
C VAL A 398 -3.26 -10.23 8.06
N LEU A 399 -3.28 -11.28 8.89
CA LEU A 399 -2.47 -11.38 10.09
C LEU A 399 -0.99 -11.21 9.76
N VAL A 400 -0.45 -12.07 8.91
CA VAL A 400 1.00 -12.13 8.62
C VAL A 400 1.49 -10.80 8.02
N ASN A 401 0.77 -10.24 7.04
CA ASN A 401 1.16 -8.97 6.45
C ASN A 401 1.01 -7.78 7.41
N SER A 402 0.03 -7.83 8.33
CA SER A 402 -0.11 -6.80 9.36
C SER A 402 1.04 -6.83 10.36
N LEU A 403 1.48 -8.01 10.80
CA LEU A 403 2.65 -8.16 11.66
C LEU A 403 3.92 -7.67 10.97
N HIS A 404 4.12 -8.06 9.70
CA HIS A 404 5.24 -7.57 8.91
C HIS A 404 5.22 -6.03 8.79
N ARG A 405 4.03 -5.42 8.61
CA ARG A 405 3.87 -3.96 8.58
C ARG A 405 4.16 -3.31 9.93
N ILE A 406 3.82 -3.93 11.05
CA ILE A 406 4.15 -3.42 12.39
C ILE A 406 5.68 -3.39 12.60
N ILE A 407 6.39 -4.41 12.15
CA ILE A 407 7.86 -4.51 12.27
C ILE A 407 8.55 -3.49 11.36
N THR A 408 8.17 -3.47 10.08
CA THR A 408 8.82 -2.63 9.06
C THR A 408 8.41 -1.16 9.10
N ASN A 409 7.29 -0.82 9.76
CA ASN A 409 6.78 0.54 9.86
C ASN A 409 6.58 0.95 11.33
N SER A 410 7.68 1.35 11.97
CA SER A 410 7.72 1.90 13.33
C SER A 410 8.30 3.31 13.32
N ARG A 411 7.62 4.22 12.61
CA ARG A 411 8.07 5.62 12.43
C ARG A 411 7.88 6.52 13.65
N LEU A 412 6.92 6.19 14.52
CA LEU A 412 6.59 6.99 15.70
C LEU A 412 7.00 6.24 16.96
N ASP A 413 7.60 6.96 17.91
CA ASP A 413 8.21 6.36 19.11
C ASP A 413 7.17 5.73 20.05
N TRP A 414 5.95 6.27 20.09
CA TRP A 414 4.85 5.73 20.91
C TRP A 414 4.12 4.55 20.26
N TRP A 415 4.41 4.18 19.01
CA TRP A 415 3.81 2.99 18.43
C TRP A 415 4.36 1.73 19.11
N PRO A 416 3.49 0.82 19.59
CA PRO A 416 3.94 -0.37 20.29
C PRO A 416 4.79 -1.25 19.36
N LYS A 417 5.84 -1.83 19.93
CA LYS A 417 6.70 -2.80 19.24
C LYS A 417 6.03 -4.17 19.24
N ILE A 418 6.48 -5.04 18.34
CA ILE A 418 5.91 -6.37 18.10
C ILE A 418 6.00 -7.34 19.29
N VAL A 419 6.74 -6.98 20.35
CA VAL A 419 7.01 -7.82 21.53
C VAL A 419 5.74 -8.44 22.15
N ALA A 420 4.61 -7.74 22.13
CA ALA A 420 3.33 -8.24 22.64
C ALA A 420 2.80 -9.49 21.90
N VAL A 421 3.37 -9.82 20.74
CA VAL A 421 2.98 -10.95 19.89
C VAL A 421 3.84 -12.19 20.14
N TYR A 422 5.01 -12.07 20.77
CA TYR A 422 5.94 -13.20 20.94
C TYR A 422 5.33 -14.39 21.68
N CYS A 423 4.31 -14.18 22.54
CA CYS A 423 3.60 -15.26 23.21
C CYS A 423 2.86 -16.22 22.25
N TYR A 424 2.65 -15.85 20.98
CA TYR A 424 1.98 -16.65 19.95
C TYR A 424 2.93 -17.36 18.97
N SER A 425 4.23 -17.44 19.32
CA SER A 425 5.25 -17.99 18.44
C SER A 425 5.00 -19.47 18.07
N GLY A 426 4.42 -20.25 18.98
CA GLY A 426 4.08 -21.65 18.72
C GLY A 426 3.07 -21.81 17.60
N GLU A 427 1.97 -21.05 17.67
CA GLU A 427 0.91 -21.05 16.68
C GLU A 427 1.36 -20.47 15.34
N LEU A 428 2.26 -19.48 15.34
CA LEU A 428 2.88 -18.96 14.11
C LEU A 428 3.77 -20.01 13.42
N ARG A 429 4.55 -20.78 14.19
CA ARG A 429 5.32 -21.91 13.65
C ARG A 429 4.40 -22.99 13.07
N LEU A 430 3.30 -23.32 13.76
CA LEU A 430 2.31 -24.27 13.24
C LEU A 430 1.71 -23.79 11.91
N MET A 431 1.33 -22.51 11.82
CA MET A 431 0.84 -21.91 10.57
C MET A 431 1.86 -22.00 9.44
N PHE A 432 3.14 -21.75 9.72
CA PHE A 432 4.23 -21.92 8.76
C PHE A 432 4.34 -23.37 8.27
N SER A 433 4.43 -24.33 9.18
CA SER A 433 4.55 -25.75 8.84
C SER A 433 3.35 -26.28 8.04
N GLU A 434 2.13 -25.90 8.42
CA GLU A 434 0.90 -26.28 7.69
C GLU A 434 0.88 -25.66 6.28
N THR A 435 1.24 -24.38 6.15
CA THR A 435 1.26 -23.68 4.87
C THR A 435 2.33 -24.29 3.95
N LEU A 436 3.52 -24.56 4.48
CA LEU A 436 4.63 -25.21 3.78
C LEU A 436 4.19 -26.57 3.23
N SER A 437 3.60 -27.41 4.08
CA SER A 437 3.12 -28.74 3.71
C SER A 437 2.11 -28.69 2.57
N ARG A 438 1.15 -27.75 2.60
CA ARG A 438 0.17 -27.54 1.52
C ARG A 438 0.83 -27.12 0.21
N VAL A 439 1.82 -26.22 0.26
CA VAL A 439 2.53 -25.77 -0.95
C VAL A 439 3.39 -26.88 -1.57
N ILE A 440 4.07 -27.68 -0.75
CA ILE A 440 4.89 -28.81 -1.23
C ILE A 440 4.00 -29.90 -1.83
N GLN A 441 2.88 -30.26 -1.17
CA GLN A 441 1.93 -31.23 -1.70
C GLN A 441 1.30 -30.76 -3.03
N GLY A 442 0.98 -29.47 -3.15
CA GLY A 442 0.46 -28.87 -4.38
C GLY A 442 1.47 -28.79 -5.53
N ALA A 443 2.78 -28.83 -5.24
CA ALA A 443 3.83 -28.90 -6.26
C ALA A 443 4.11 -30.34 -6.76
N GLY A 444 3.66 -31.36 -6.02
CA GLY A 444 3.96 -32.78 -6.26
C GLY A 444 3.04 -33.52 -7.25
N THR A 445 2.05 -32.87 -7.86
CA THR A 445 1.12 -33.53 -8.81
C THR A 445 1.73 -33.83 -10.19
N HIS A 446 3.00 -33.49 -10.42
CA HIS A 446 3.79 -33.99 -11.55
C HIS A 446 4.91 -34.92 -11.07
N ALA A 447 4.56 -36.08 -10.52
CA ALA A 447 5.53 -37.17 -10.38
C ALA A 447 5.82 -37.79 -11.76
N PRO A 448 7.08 -38.15 -12.08
CA PRO A 448 7.44 -38.77 -13.35
C PRO A 448 6.82 -40.17 -13.44
N LEU A 449 6.18 -40.45 -14.58
CA LEU A 449 5.50 -41.70 -14.89
C LEU A 449 6.42 -42.90 -14.62
N ARG A 450 6.21 -43.63 -13.51
CA ARG A 450 6.67 -45.02 -13.38
C ARG A 450 5.72 -45.89 -14.20
N MET A 451 6.25 -46.43 -15.30
CA MET A 451 5.57 -47.45 -16.10
C MET A 451 5.49 -48.76 -15.32
N THR A 452 4.27 -49.25 -15.09
CA THR A 452 3.99 -50.68 -14.91
C THR A 452 2.61 -51.00 -15.49
N PRO A 453 2.43 -52.12 -16.24
CA PRO A 453 1.19 -52.44 -16.95
C PRO A 453 0.22 -53.28 -16.10
N SER A 454 -1.00 -53.50 -16.64
CA SER A 454 -2.11 -54.39 -16.20
C SER A 454 -3.21 -53.66 -15.40
N LEU A 455 -4.46 -53.46 -15.80
CA LEU A 455 -5.54 -54.17 -16.53
C LEU A 455 -6.77 -54.36 -15.59
N THR A 456 -7.89 -53.74 -16.03
CA THR A 456 -9.32 -54.03 -15.78
C THR A 456 -9.98 -53.81 -14.41
N PHE A 457 -10.88 -52.81 -14.33
CA PHE A 457 -12.33 -53.02 -14.13
C PHE A 457 -13.13 -51.73 -14.46
N LYS A 458 -14.20 -51.86 -15.27
CA LYS A 458 -15.09 -50.77 -15.73
C LYS A 458 -16.08 -50.34 -14.64
N GLY A 459 -16.29 -49.03 -14.46
CA GLY A 459 -17.40 -48.50 -13.65
C GLY A 459 -17.63 -46.99 -13.82
N LYS A 460 -18.49 -46.63 -14.78
CA LYS A 460 -19.29 -45.38 -14.97
C LYS A 460 -18.64 -44.01 -14.65
N MET A 461 -18.42 -43.23 -15.72
CA MET A 461 -18.12 -41.79 -15.70
C MET A 461 -19.27 -40.96 -15.10
N THR A 462 -18.93 -40.05 -14.17
CA THR A 462 -19.67 -38.81 -13.94
C THR A 462 -18.70 -37.63 -14.09
N THR A 463 -19.04 -36.74 -15.02
CA THR A 463 -18.35 -35.50 -15.35
C THR A 463 -18.48 -34.48 -14.22
N SER A 464 -17.49 -34.39 -13.31
CA SER A 464 -17.39 -33.30 -12.31
C SER A 464 -15.98 -32.68 -12.14
N LEU A 465 -15.00 -33.12 -12.94
CA LEU A 465 -13.58 -32.75 -12.73
C LEU A 465 -13.22 -31.32 -13.18
N LYS A 466 -13.98 -30.70 -14.08
CA LYS A 466 -13.61 -29.38 -14.65
C LYS A 466 -13.89 -28.17 -13.75
N PHE A 467 -14.68 -28.32 -12.69
CA PHE A 467 -14.98 -27.21 -11.76
C PHE A 467 -14.08 -27.22 -10.52
N LYS A 468 -13.54 -28.38 -10.15
CA LYS A 468 -12.66 -28.53 -8.97
C LYS A 468 -11.23 -28.04 -9.25
N GLU A 469 -10.75 -28.25 -10.48
CA GLU A 469 -9.39 -27.94 -10.92
C GLU A 469 -9.03 -26.44 -10.79
N LYS A 470 -9.95 -25.55 -11.21
CA LYS A 470 -9.80 -24.09 -11.09
C LYS A 470 -9.78 -23.58 -9.64
N ALA A 471 -10.48 -24.25 -8.72
CA ALA A 471 -10.49 -23.87 -7.30
C ALA A 471 -9.17 -24.29 -6.62
N THR A 472 -8.68 -25.50 -6.90
CA THR A 472 -7.39 -26.00 -6.38
C THR A 472 -6.18 -25.19 -6.84
N GLU A 473 -6.16 -24.68 -8.08
CA GLU A 473 -5.07 -23.82 -8.57
C GLU A 473 -5.06 -22.45 -7.88
N LEU A 474 -6.24 -21.84 -7.68
CA LEU A 474 -6.38 -20.55 -7.01
C LEU A 474 -6.00 -20.66 -5.52
N ASP A 475 -6.42 -21.74 -4.86
CA ASP A 475 -6.05 -22.05 -3.47
C ASP A 475 -4.53 -22.23 -3.35
N THR A 476 -3.92 -22.98 -4.28
CA THR A 476 -2.46 -23.19 -4.31
C THR A 476 -1.69 -21.86 -4.50
N ARG A 477 -2.19 -20.95 -5.34
CA ARG A 477 -1.60 -19.61 -5.50
C ARG A 477 -1.73 -18.77 -4.23
N SER A 478 -2.87 -18.85 -3.55
CA SER A 478 -3.10 -18.15 -2.27
C SER A 478 -2.13 -18.63 -1.18
N TYR A 479 -1.94 -19.94 -1.03
CA TYR A 479 -0.99 -20.49 -0.06
C TYR A 479 0.47 -20.14 -0.41
N LYS A 480 0.85 -20.02 -1.69
CA LYS A 480 2.17 -19.54 -2.09
C LYS A 480 2.41 -18.08 -1.66
N CYS A 481 1.41 -17.21 -1.84
CA CYS A 481 1.49 -15.81 -1.38
C CYS A 481 1.59 -15.72 0.15
N LEU A 482 0.80 -16.53 0.87
CA LEU A 482 0.87 -16.61 2.34
C LEU A 482 2.23 -17.12 2.82
N LEU A 483 2.77 -18.15 2.18
CA LEU A 483 4.08 -18.69 2.52
C LEU A 483 5.19 -17.66 2.32
N LEU A 484 5.17 -16.92 1.21
CA LEU A 484 6.10 -15.80 0.99
C LEU A 484 5.97 -14.74 2.09
N ALA A 485 4.75 -14.37 2.48
CA ALA A 485 4.52 -13.40 3.56
C ALA A 485 5.07 -13.91 4.91
N LEU A 486 4.92 -15.22 5.20
CA LEU A 486 5.46 -15.84 6.40
C LEU A 486 7.00 -15.82 6.40
N VAL A 487 7.63 -16.16 5.28
CA VAL A 487 9.10 -16.11 5.16
C VAL A 487 9.62 -14.67 5.34
N LYS A 488 8.94 -13.68 4.75
CA LYS A 488 9.25 -12.25 5.00
C LYS A 488 9.10 -11.86 6.47
N LEU A 489 8.09 -12.38 7.15
CA LEU A 489 7.89 -12.14 8.58
C LEU A 489 9.04 -12.73 9.41
N ILE A 490 9.48 -13.95 9.08
CA ILE A 490 10.62 -14.61 9.73
C ILE A 490 11.91 -13.82 9.50
N HIS A 491 12.14 -13.38 8.26
CA HIS A 491 13.28 -12.54 7.92
C HIS A 491 13.27 -11.23 8.72
N ALA A 492 12.11 -10.55 8.81
CA ALA A 492 12.00 -9.25 9.46
C ALA A 492 12.17 -9.30 11.00
N ASP A 493 11.65 -10.33 11.67
CA ASP A 493 11.88 -10.56 13.10
C ASP A 493 11.82 -12.06 13.45
N PRO A 494 12.98 -12.75 13.50
CA PRO A 494 13.03 -14.18 13.83
C PRO A 494 12.51 -14.52 15.23
N LYS A 495 12.46 -13.56 16.17
CA LYS A 495 11.99 -13.80 17.54
C LYS A 495 10.53 -14.25 17.58
N LEU A 496 9.73 -13.86 16.57
CA LEU A 496 8.35 -14.33 16.38
C LEU A 496 8.23 -15.83 16.16
N MET A 497 9.31 -16.49 15.73
CA MET A 497 9.33 -17.95 15.60
C MET A 497 10.19 -18.62 16.65
N LEU A 498 11.09 -17.92 17.33
CA LEU A 498 12.03 -18.53 18.27
C LEU A 498 11.58 -18.42 19.73
N HIS A 499 10.72 -17.47 20.08
CA HIS A 499 10.28 -17.29 21.46
C HIS A 499 9.48 -18.51 21.96
N ASN A 500 9.86 -19.03 23.14
CA ASN A 500 9.29 -20.23 23.75
C ASN A 500 9.33 -20.14 25.28
N PRO A 501 8.43 -19.38 25.93
CA PRO A 501 8.56 -19.06 27.35
C PRO A 501 8.17 -20.20 28.30
N VAL A 502 7.53 -21.28 27.81
CA VAL A 502 6.92 -22.33 28.64
C VAL A 502 7.48 -23.74 28.35
N LYS A 503 8.32 -23.90 27.33
CA LYS A 503 8.75 -25.23 26.85
C LYS A 503 10.10 -25.66 27.45
N GLN A 504 10.24 -26.96 27.70
CA GLN A 504 11.50 -27.58 28.12
C GLN A 504 12.53 -27.52 26.98
N THR A 505 13.81 -27.43 27.35
CA THR A 505 14.99 -27.29 26.48
C THR A 505 14.98 -28.18 25.22
N PRO A 506 14.63 -29.49 25.28
CA PRO A 506 14.63 -30.35 24.10
C PRO A 506 13.57 -29.98 23.06
N GLU A 507 12.40 -29.49 23.51
CA GLU A 507 11.33 -29.06 22.60
C GLU A 507 11.66 -27.75 21.88
N MET A 508 12.45 -26.87 22.52
CA MET A 508 12.93 -25.62 21.92
C MET A 508 13.90 -25.92 20.77
N GLN A 509 14.86 -26.82 21.00
CA GLN A 509 15.78 -27.29 19.97
C GLN A 509 15.04 -27.93 18.78
N SER A 510 14.09 -28.84 19.04
CA SER A 510 13.30 -29.47 17.97
C SER A 510 12.52 -28.45 17.15
N SER A 511 11.84 -27.51 17.82
CA SER A 511 11.04 -26.47 17.14
C SER A 511 11.90 -25.58 16.23
N THR A 512 13.11 -25.24 16.67
CA THR A 512 14.05 -24.43 15.88
C THR A 512 14.61 -25.24 14.70
N ALA A 513 14.96 -26.51 14.92
CA ALA A 513 15.44 -27.40 13.88
C ALA A 513 14.38 -27.61 12.77
N GLU A 514 13.11 -27.80 13.15
CA GLU A 514 11.99 -27.93 12.21
C GLU A 514 11.78 -26.66 11.38
N LEU A 515 11.85 -25.48 12.00
CA LEU A 515 11.76 -24.20 11.32
C LEU A 515 12.86 -24.05 10.25
N ILE A 516 14.11 -24.31 10.64
CA ILE A 516 15.27 -24.22 9.74
C ILE A 516 15.15 -25.24 8.62
N ALA A 517 14.79 -26.49 8.92
CA ALA A 517 14.56 -27.51 7.91
C ALA A 517 13.46 -27.10 6.91
N GLY A 518 12.38 -26.49 7.39
CA GLY A 518 11.30 -25.98 6.54
C GLY A 518 11.75 -24.88 5.58
N LEU A 519 12.55 -23.91 6.05
CA LEU A 519 13.12 -22.86 5.19
C LEU A 519 14.12 -23.41 4.18
N VAL A 520 14.96 -24.37 4.60
CA VAL A 520 15.92 -25.05 3.73
C VAL A 520 15.22 -25.79 2.58
N GLN A 521 14.04 -26.38 2.82
CA GLN A 521 13.23 -27.01 1.77
C GLN A 521 12.74 -26.02 0.69
N LEU A 522 12.68 -24.72 0.98
CA LEU A 522 12.24 -23.70 0.02
C LEU A 522 13.34 -23.25 -0.94
N VAL A 523 14.61 -23.37 -0.55
CA VAL A 523 15.76 -22.90 -1.34
C VAL A 523 15.86 -23.57 -2.73
N PRO A 524 15.62 -24.89 -2.89
CA PRO A 524 15.70 -25.55 -4.19
C PRO A 524 14.51 -25.29 -5.13
N LEU A 525 13.45 -24.59 -4.68
CA LEU A 525 12.25 -24.35 -5.49
C LEU A 525 12.50 -23.30 -6.59
N THR A 526 13.15 -23.72 -7.69
CA THR A 526 13.57 -22.86 -8.81
C THR A 526 12.42 -22.15 -9.53
N ASN A 527 11.19 -22.65 -9.41
CA ASN A 527 10.01 -22.07 -10.06
C ASN A 527 9.46 -20.81 -9.36
N THR A 528 9.98 -20.45 -8.19
CA THR A 528 9.57 -19.26 -7.41
C THR A 528 10.80 -18.50 -6.91
N THR A 529 11.46 -17.76 -7.80
CA THR A 529 12.71 -17.04 -7.51
C THR A 529 12.63 -16.11 -6.30
N GLN A 530 11.49 -15.45 -6.08
CA GLN A 530 11.32 -14.55 -4.94
C GLN A 530 11.23 -15.31 -3.60
N LEU A 531 10.55 -16.45 -3.57
CA LEU A 531 10.38 -17.24 -2.34
C LEU A 531 11.69 -17.90 -1.93
N SER A 532 12.43 -18.45 -2.88
CA SER A 532 13.73 -19.06 -2.60
C SER A 532 14.75 -18.02 -2.12
N GLN A 533 14.79 -16.84 -2.75
CA GLN A 533 15.65 -15.74 -2.32
C GLN A 533 15.31 -15.28 -0.91
N GLU A 534 14.04 -15.02 -0.61
CA GLU A 534 13.62 -14.58 0.73
C GLU A 534 13.91 -15.64 1.79
N ALA A 535 13.76 -16.93 1.46
CA ALA A 535 14.10 -18.02 2.39
C ALA A 535 15.60 -18.07 2.67
N MET A 536 16.45 -17.75 1.70
CA MET A 536 17.89 -17.64 1.91
C MET A 536 18.23 -16.48 2.85
N GLU A 537 17.63 -15.30 2.65
CA GLU A 537 17.83 -14.14 3.53
C GLU A 537 17.34 -14.44 4.96
N ALA A 538 16.17 -15.05 5.11
CA ALA A 538 15.65 -15.48 6.41
C ALA A 538 16.60 -16.46 7.13
N LEU A 539 17.19 -17.41 6.38
CA LEU A 539 18.20 -18.33 6.92
C LEU A 539 19.47 -17.60 7.36
N LEU A 540 19.93 -16.60 6.60
CA LEU A 540 21.10 -15.79 6.98
C LEU A 540 20.85 -15.05 8.30
N VAL A 541 19.70 -14.40 8.43
CA VAL A 541 19.34 -13.68 9.67
C VAL A 541 19.17 -14.65 10.85
N LEU A 542 18.61 -15.85 10.63
CA LEU A 542 18.52 -16.88 11.66
C LEU A 542 19.88 -17.36 12.18
N HIS A 543 20.91 -17.36 11.33
CA HIS A 543 22.28 -17.79 11.68
C HIS A 543 23.18 -16.64 12.15
N GLN A 544 22.64 -15.44 12.37
CA GLN A 544 23.39 -14.38 13.05
C GLN A 544 23.64 -14.77 14.51
N PRO A 545 24.80 -14.42 15.11
CA PRO A 545 25.15 -14.80 16.48
C PRO A 545 24.06 -14.48 17.50
N GLU A 546 23.47 -13.28 17.40
CA GLU A 546 22.43 -12.79 18.32
C GLU A 546 21.14 -13.60 18.22
N THR A 547 20.86 -14.18 17.05
CA THR A 547 19.69 -15.03 16.82
C THR A 547 19.95 -16.47 17.25
N ILE A 548 21.16 -16.98 17.07
CA ILE A 548 21.57 -18.33 17.52
C ILE A 548 21.43 -18.47 19.04
N GLU A 549 21.73 -17.42 19.79
CA GLU A 549 21.50 -17.38 21.26
C GLU A 549 20.04 -17.64 21.65
N LEU A 550 19.09 -17.38 20.74
CA LEU A 550 17.66 -17.56 20.98
C LEU A 550 17.15 -18.95 20.56
N TRP A 551 17.96 -19.74 19.83
CA TRP A 551 17.57 -21.08 19.38
C TRP A 551 17.31 -22.02 20.55
N ASN A 552 18.18 -21.91 21.56
CA ASN A 552 18.11 -22.58 22.85
C ASN A 552 18.97 -21.78 23.84
N PRO A 553 18.37 -20.93 24.69
CA PRO A 553 19.11 -20.07 25.61
C PRO A 553 20.00 -20.81 26.61
N GLU A 554 19.72 -22.08 26.89
CA GLU A 554 20.50 -22.89 27.85
C GLU A 554 21.74 -23.53 27.21
N ALA A 555 21.67 -23.90 25.93
CA ALA A 555 22.75 -24.56 25.20
C ALA A 555 22.82 -24.14 23.73
N PRO A 556 23.08 -22.84 23.44
CA PRO A 556 22.98 -22.31 22.08
C PRO A 556 24.04 -22.88 21.13
N ILE A 557 25.27 -23.11 21.61
CA ILE A 557 26.39 -23.63 20.80
C ILE A 557 26.21 -25.11 20.47
N GLU A 558 25.80 -25.92 21.44
CA GLU A 558 25.50 -27.35 21.21
C GLU A 558 24.37 -27.49 20.19
N THR A 559 23.29 -26.72 20.39
CA THR A 559 22.15 -26.66 19.46
C THR A 559 22.57 -26.23 18.06
N PHE A 560 23.48 -25.26 17.93
CA PHE A 560 24.01 -24.84 16.64
C PHE A 560 24.71 -25.98 15.91
N TRP A 561 25.59 -26.71 16.59
CA TRP A 561 26.30 -27.83 16.00
C TRP A 561 25.32 -28.95 15.60
N ASP A 562 24.38 -29.32 16.46
CA ASP A 562 23.40 -30.36 16.17
C ASP A 562 22.54 -30.05 14.95
N ILE A 563 22.08 -28.80 14.81
CA ILE A 563 21.29 -28.37 13.65
C ILE A 563 22.15 -28.37 12.38
N ARG A 564 23.43 -27.96 12.48
CA ARG A 564 24.38 -28.01 11.36
C ARG A 564 24.69 -29.44 10.90
N TYR A 565 24.81 -30.38 11.83
CA TYR A 565 25.12 -31.78 11.51
C TYR A 565 23.89 -32.56 11.00
N SER A 566 22.69 -32.24 11.48
CA SER A 566 21.44 -32.88 11.04
C SER A 566 20.92 -32.35 9.69
N SER A 567 21.19 -31.08 9.37
CA SER A 567 20.85 -30.49 8.07
C SER A 567 21.96 -30.76 7.04
N SER A 568 21.92 -31.94 6.41
CA SER A 568 22.79 -32.34 5.31
C SER A 568 22.80 -31.36 4.11
N VAL A 569 21.84 -30.42 4.05
CA VAL A 569 21.75 -29.37 3.03
C VAL A 569 22.57 -28.11 3.39
N LEU A 570 22.80 -27.82 4.68
CA LEU A 570 23.64 -26.69 5.10
C LEU A 570 25.13 -26.94 4.80
N GLN A 571 25.57 -28.21 4.74
CA GLN A 571 26.95 -28.59 4.45
C GLN A 571 27.41 -28.25 3.01
N VAL A 572 26.51 -28.19 2.02
CA VAL A 572 26.92 -28.10 0.60
C VAL A 572 26.79 -26.68 0.03
N LYS A 573 25.96 -25.80 0.60
CA LYS A 573 25.70 -24.46 0.02
C LYS A 573 26.25 -23.26 0.79
N PHE A 574 26.51 -23.37 2.09
CA PHE A 574 27.14 -22.27 2.85
C PHE A 574 28.63 -22.09 2.52
N LEU A 575 29.34 -23.16 2.16
CA LEU A 575 30.75 -23.11 1.74
C LEU A 575 30.98 -22.30 0.45
N ASN A 576 29.96 -22.12 -0.39
CA ASN A 576 30.07 -21.31 -1.60
C ASN A 576 29.77 -19.82 -1.36
N PHE A 577 29.15 -19.45 -0.25
CA PHE A 577 28.79 -18.05 0.04
C PHE A 577 29.84 -17.32 0.90
N SER A 578 30.60 -18.04 1.74
CA SER A 578 31.73 -17.44 2.48
C SER A 578 32.97 -17.18 1.62
N ALA A 579 32.94 -17.55 0.33
CA ALA A 579 34.06 -17.35 -0.59
C ALA A 579 33.98 -16.02 -1.38
N THR A 580 32.95 -15.20 -1.17
CA THR A 580 32.75 -13.93 -1.88
C THR A 580 32.45 -12.72 -0.98
N SER A 581 32.77 -12.80 0.31
CA SER A 581 32.80 -11.64 1.23
C SER A 581 34.21 -11.35 1.69
#